data_AF-A0A1N6NDC1-F1
#
_entry.id   AF-A0A1N6NDC1-F1
#
_cell.length_a   1.000
_cell.length_b   1.000
_cell.length_c   1.000
_cell.angle_alpha   90.00
_cell.angle_beta   90.00
_cell.angle_gamma   90.00
#
_symmetry.space_group_name_H-M   'P 1'
#
loop_
_entity.id
_entity.type
_entity.pdbx_description
1 polymer ?
#
loop_
_entity_poly.entity_id
_entity_poly.type
_entity_poly.pdbx_seq_one_letter_code
_entity_poly.pdbx_strand_id
1 'polypeptide(L)'
;MPKAAPTLRQRKIFALTRILGGLVAACYLGYVVIANLAGGVPFDSKLMFTALVAAAGFGYAAWYLRDLSAVAHEEREQGVNGNGGAKG
;
A
#
# COMPACT_ATOMS: atom_id res chain seq x y z
N MET A 1 -1.43 -5.43 -36.46
CA MET A 1 -0.52 -4.56 -35.67
C MET A 1 -0.16 -5.28 -34.39
N PRO A 2 1.11 -5.61 -34.12
CA PRO A 2 1.50 -6.22 -32.84
C PRO A 2 1.27 -5.19 -31.73
N LYS A 3 0.40 -5.52 -30.78
CA LYS A 3 0.09 -4.67 -29.62
C LYS A 3 1.31 -4.71 -28.70
N ALA A 4 2.11 -3.64 -28.69
CA ALA A 4 3.26 -3.53 -27.79
C ALA A 4 2.79 -3.79 -26.35
N ALA A 5 3.13 -4.96 -25.82
CA ALA A 5 2.79 -5.30 -24.45
C ALA A 5 3.60 -4.37 -23.54
N PRO A 6 2.97 -3.68 -22.57
CA PRO A 6 3.69 -2.80 -21.66
C PRO A 6 4.78 -3.60 -20.95
N THR A 7 5.99 -3.04 -20.92
CA THR A 7 7.16 -3.70 -20.33
C THR A 7 6.88 -4.05 -18.86
N LEU A 8 7.41 -5.18 -18.37
CA LEU A 8 7.22 -5.63 -16.97
C LEU A 8 7.54 -4.53 -15.94
N ARG A 9 8.52 -3.67 -16.25
CA ARG A 9 8.93 -2.51 -15.44
C ARG A 9 7.83 -1.43 -15.35
N GLN A 10 7.14 -1.12 -16.45
CA GLN A 10 6.02 -0.17 -16.45
C GLN A 10 4.82 -0.69 -15.64
N ARG A 11 4.52 -1.99 -15.73
CA ARG A 11 3.47 -2.61 -14.90
C ARG A 11 3.79 -2.52 -13.41
N LYS A 12 5.04 -2.75 -13.01
CA LYS A 12 5.49 -2.59 -11.62
C LYS A 12 5.35 -1.15 -11.13
N ILE A 13 5.80 -0.16 -11.92
CA ILE A 13 5.72 1.25 -11.54
C ILE A 13 4.26 1.69 -11.41
N PHE A 14 3.41 1.31 -12.37
CA PHE A 14 1.98 1.62 -12.32
C PHE A 14 1.30 1.03 -11.08
N ALA A 15 1.63 -0.22 -10.73
CA ALA A 15 1.13 -0.84 -9.51
C ALA A 15 1.58 -0.06 -8.26
N LEU A 16 2.87 0.26 -8.16
CA LEU A 16 3.43 1.06 -7.07
C LEU A 16 2.75 2.43 -6.92
N THR A 17 2.60 3.17 -8.02
CA THR A 17 1.91 4.47 -8.01
C THR A 17 0.46 4.33 -7.57
N ARG A 18 -0.25 3.27 -8.03
CA ARG A 18 -1.63 3.01 -7.62
C ARG A 18 -1.76 2.69 -6.14
N ILE A 19 -0.82 1.93 -5.58
CA ILE A 19 -0.76 1.63 -4.15
C ILE A 19 -0.51 2.90 -3.34
N LEU A 20 0.45 3.72 -3.76
CA LEU A 20 0.76 4.99 -3.09
C LEU A 20 -0.44 5.95 -3.13
N GLY A 21 -1.08 6.08 -4.29
CA GLY A 21 -2.29 6.88 -4.44
C GLY A 21 -3.45 6.35 -3.59
N GLY A 22 -3.61 5.01 -3.52
CA GLY A 22 -4.60 4.36 -2.67
C GLY A 22 -4.36 4.61 -1.17
N LEU A 23 -3.11 4.61 -0.72
CA LEU A 23 -2.75 4.91 0.67
C LEU A 23 -3.05 6.37 1.03
N VAL A 24 -2.66 7.32 0.18
CA VAL A 24 -2.97 8.75 0.40
C VAL A 24 -4.48 8.97 0.45
N ALA A 25 -5.23 8.33 -0.44
CA ALA A 25 -6.69 8.39 -0.44
C ALA A 25 -7.28 7.77 0.84
N ALA A 26 -6.76 6.65 1.33
CA ALA A 26 -7.20 6.02 2.57
C ALA A 26 -6.99 6.94 3.78
N CYS A 27 -5.82 7.57 3.88
CA CYS A 27 -5.51 8.56 4.94
C CYS A 27 -6.48 9.75 4.88
N TYR A 28 -6.74 10.29 3.68
CA TYR A 28 -7.66 11.40 3.51
C TYR A 28 -9.10 11.02 3.90
N LEU A 29 -9.60 9.87 3.43
CA LEU A 29 -10.94 9.41 3.75
C LEU A 29 -11.09 9.09 5.23
N GLY A 30 -10.08 8.49 5.86
CA GLY A 30 -10.04 8.28 7.31
C GLY A 30 -10.11 9.58 8.09
N TYR A 31 -9.34 10.59 7.68
CA TYR A 31 -9.42 11.94 8.25
C TYR A 31 -10.82 12.54 8.11
N VAL A 32 -11.42 12.46 6.92
CA VAL A 32 -12.79 12.95 6.67
C VAL A 32 -13.79 12.29 7.61
N VAL A 33 -13.71 10.97 7.80
CA VAL A 33 -14.60 10.25 8.72
C VAL A 33 -14.46 10.76 10.15
N ILE A 34 -13.22 10.85 10.67
CA ILE A 34 -12.96 11.32 12.03
C ILE A 34 -13.39 12.78 12.20
N ALA A 35 -13.06 13.64 11.25
CA ALA A 35 -13.41 15.07 11.30
C ALA A 35 -14.93 15.29 11.28
N ASN A 36 -15.67 14.53 10.49
CA ASN A 36 -17.13 14.63 10.44
C ASN A 36 -17.78 14.12 11.74
N LEU A 37 -17.30 13.00 12.29
CA LEU A 37 -17.75 12.50 13.58
C LEU A 37 -17.46 13.48 14.72
N ALA A 38 -16.25 14.06 14.74
CA ALA A 38 -15.87 15.08 15.71
C ALA A 38 -16.71 16.37 15.57
N GLY A 39 -17.15 16.69 14.36
CA GLY A 39 -18.11 17.77 14.08
C GLY A 39 -19.55 17.46 14.43
N GLY A 40 -19.85 16.29 15.00
CA GLY A 40 -21.21 15.88 15.39
C GLY A 40 -22.09 15.43 14.22
N VAL A 41 -21.51 15.18 13.04
CA VAL A 41 -22.25 14.65 11.89
C VAL A 41 -22.66 13.21 12.19
N PRO A 42 -23.93 12.83 11.99
CA PRO A 42 -24.38 11.47 12.21
C PRO A 42 -23.67 10.49 11.28
N PHE A 43 -23.40 9.30 11.80
CA PHE A 43 -22.74 8.21 11.06
C PHE A 43 -23.72 7.54 10.09
N ASP A 44 -24.14 8.28 9.07
CA ASP A 44 -25.11 7.85 8.06
C ASP A 44 -24.42 7.06 6.93
N SER A 45 -25.22 6.51 6.02
CA SER A 45 -24.85 5.66 4.89
C SER A 45 -23.68 6.21 4.06
N LYS A 46 -23.63 7.53 3.84
CA LYS A 46 -22.54 8.20 3.11
C LYS A 46 -21.21 8.16 3.87
N LEU A 47 -21.26 8.36 5.19
CA LEU A 47 -20.07 8.34 6.04
C LEU A 47 -19.59 6.90 6.28
N MET A 48 -20.53 5.96 6.40
CA MET A 48 -20.24 4.51 6.40
C MET A 48 -19.54 4.06 5.13
N PHE A 49 -20.03 4.44 3.95
CA PHE A 49 -19.38 4.13 2.68
C PHE A 49 -17.96 4.69 2.63
N THR A 50 -17.77 5.94 3.06
CA THR A 50 -16.46 6.59 3.16
C THR A 50 -15.51 5.79 4.07
N ALA A 51 -15.99 5.33 5.22
CA ALA A 51 -15.23 4.50 6.16
C ALA A 51 -14.86 3.13 5.57
N LEU A 52 -15.77 2.49 4.82
CA LEU A 52 -15.50 1.22 4.13
C LEU A 52 -14.42 1.38 3.06
N VAL A 53 -14.48 2.45 2.26
CA VAL A 53 -13.45 2.73 1.25
C VAL A 53 -12.11 3.03 1.90
N ALA A 54 -12.10 3.79 3.01
CA ALA A 54 -10.88 4.02 3.79
C ALA A 54 -10.30 2.69 4.31
N ALA A 55 -11.13 1.83 4.92
CA ALA A 55 -10.72 0.53 5.44
C ALA A 55 -10.16 -0.39 4.34
N ALA A 56 -10.78 -0.42 3.16
CA ALA A 56 -10.28 -1.16 2.02
C ALA A 56 -8.92 -0.63 1.54
N GLY A 57 -8.75 0.69 1.49
CA GLY A 57 -7.48 1.33 1.15
C GLY A 57 -6.37 1.03 2.16
N PHE A 58 -6.68 1.07 3.47
CA PHE A 58 -5.75 0.67 4.53
C PHE A 58 -5.41 -0.82 4.49
N GLY A 59 -6.40 -1.69 4.26
CA GLY A 59 -6.17 -3.14 4.14
C GLY A 59 -5.25 -3.48 2.96
N TYR A 60 -5.43 -2.81 1.83
CA TYR A 60 -4.56 -2.96 0.66
C TYR A 60 -3.13 -2.47 0.93
N ALA A 61 -2.99 -1.30 1.58
CA ALA A 61 -1.68 -0.79 1.95
C ALA A 61 -0.97 -1.66 2.99
N ALA A 62 -1.69 -2.18 3.99
CA ALA A 62 -1.16 -3.09 5.00
C ALA A 62 -0.70 -4.42 4.39
N TRP A 63 -1.46 -4.97 3.42
CA TRP A 63 -1.05 -6.15 2.69
C TRP A 63 0.23 -5.92 1.88
N TYR A 64 0.36 -4.76 1.23
CA TYR A 64 1.57 -4.42 0.48
C TYR A 64 2.78 -4.10 1.38
N LEU A 65 2.55 -3.47 2.53
CA LEU A 65 3.59 -3.26 3.54
C LEU A 65 4.08 -4.60 4.12
N ARG A 66 3.18 -5.58 4.28
CA ARG A 66 3.52 -6.94 4.67
C ARG A 66 4.39 -7.62 3.61
N ASP A 67 4.04 -7.49 2.33
CA ASP A 67 4.84 -8.00 1.21
C ASP A 67 6.24 -7.35 1.18
N LEU A 68 6.33 -6.02 1.34
CA LEU A 68 7.60 -5.30 1.46
C LEU A 68 8.42 -5.72 2.69
N SER A 69 7.78 -5.94 3.84
CA SER A 69 8.46 -6.39 5.06
C SER A 69 9.04 -7.79 4.91
N ALA A 70 8.36 -8.68 4.16
CA ALA A 70 8.85 -10.02 3.85
C ALA A 70 10.08 -9.95 2.92
N VAL A 71 10.02 -9.14 1.86
CA VAL A 71 11.16 -8.89 0.97
C VAL A 71 12.34 -8.26 1.71
N ALA A 72 12.09 -7.30 2.61
CA ALA A 72 13.14 -6.68 3.42
C ALA A 72 13.77 -7.66 4.42
N HIS A 73 13.03 -8.67 4.90
CA HIS A 73 13.56 -9.74 5.73
C HIS A 73 14.41 -10.71 4.91
N GLU A 74 13.95 -11.07 3.70
CA GLU A 74 14.72 -11.89 2.75
C GLU A 74 16.02 -11.21 2.30
N GLU A 75 16.02 -9.89 2.06
CA GLU A 75 17.24 -9.13 1.76
C GLU A 75 18.22 -9.13 2.94
N ARG A 76 17.73 -9.09 4.19
CA ARG A 76 18.58 -9.20 5.39
C ARG A 76 19.15 -10.61 5.55
N GLU A 77 18.37 -11.65 5.27
CA GLU A 77 18.85 -13.05 5.33
C GLU A 77 19.87 -13.36 4.22
N GLN A 78 19.68 -12.83 3.02
CA GLN A 78 20.67 -12.92 1.93
C GLN A 78 21.92 -12.07 2.20
N GLY A 79 21.78 -10.90 2.83
CA GLY A 79 22.89 -10.06 3.28
C GLY A 79 23.74 -10.71 4.39
N VAL A 80 23.14 -11.57 5.22
CA VAL A 80 23.86 -12.35 6.25
C VAL A 80 24.57 -13.56 5.64
N ASN A 81 23.97 -14.23 4.65
CA ASN A 81 24.60 -15.39 3.98
C ASN A 81 25.73 -14.99 3.00
N GLY A 82 25.78 -13.72 2.57
CA GLY A 82 26.80 -13.19 1.66
C GLY A 82 28.13 -12.77 2.30
N ASN A 83 28.27 -12.78 3.64
CA ASN A 83 29.49 -12.31 4.34
C ASN A 83 30.29 -13.44 5.03
N GLY A 84 29.96 -14.71 4.77
CA GLY A 84 30.67 -15.87 5.34
C GLY A 84 31.81 -16.43 4.47
N GLY A 85 32.18 -15.75 3.37
CA GLY A 85 33.03 -16.32 2.34
C GLY A 85 34.04 -15.36 1.73
N ALA A 86 34.65 -14.47 2.51
CA ALA A 86 35.85 -13.76 2.06
C ALA A 86 36.72 -13.30 3.22
N LYS A 87 37.76 -14.11 3.48
CA LYS A 87 39.13 -13.77 3.95
C LYS A 87 39.55 -14.48 5.22
N GLY A 88 40.62 -15.29 5.09
CA GLY A 88 41.50 -15.71 6.17
C GLY A 88 41.66 -17.21 6.23
#